data_AF-A0A7K0EHK9-F1
#
_entry.id   AF-A0A7K0EHK9-F1
#
_cell.length_a   1.000
_cell.length_b   1.000
_cell.length_c   1.000
_cell.angle_alpha   90.00
_cell.angle_beta   90.00
_cell.angle_gamma   90.00
#
_symmetry.space_group_name_H-M   'P 1'
#
loop_
_entity.id
_entity.type
_entity.pdbx_description
1 polymer ?
#
loop_
_entity_poly.entity_id
_entity_poly.type
_entity_poly.pdbx_seq_one_letter_code
_entity_poly.pdbx_strand_id
1 'polypeptide(L)'
;MTDLIIVIDRVQYLPKDGRKDLDINETLNNAIRQDIRNAQKWATWMNKEGHKIWITVTGNSKSGVKFRVDCEDEETRQRVSKFINHKLEAQDKDFFDI
;
A
#
# COMPACT_ATOMS: atom_id res chain seq x y z
N MET A 1 8.12 -23.03 -9.84
CA MET A 1 7.94 -21.82 -10.68
C MET A 1 7.01 -20.89 -9.90
N THR A 2 7.54 -19.82 -9.34
CA THR A 2 6.78 -18.84 -8.53
C THR A 2 6.91 -17.48 -9.22
N ASP A 3 6.20 -17.35 -10.34
CA ASP A 3 5.97 -16.11 -11.07
C ASP A 3 4.59 -15.56 -10.63
N LEU A 4 4.34 -14.27 -10.41
CA LEU A 4 5.07 -13.03 -10.64
C LEU A 4 4.45 -12.00 -9.67
N ILE A 5 5.23 -11.36 -8.81
CA ILE A 5 4.72 -10.32 -7.90
C ILE A 5 4.59 -9.02 -8.71
N ILE A 6 3.39 -8.74 -9.21
CA ILE A 6 3.10 -7.46 -9.86
C ILE A 6 2.43 -6.54 -8.83
N VAL A 7 3.21 -5.61 -8.29
CA VAL A 7 2.64 -4.41 -7.66
C VAL A 7 2.63 -3.31 -8.71
N ILE A 8 1.44 -2.97 -9.19
CA ILE A 8 1.25 -1.86 -10.13
C ILE A 8 1.12 -0.58 -9.29
N ASP A 9 2.18 0.23 -9.29
CA ASP A 9 2.19 1.55 -8.68
C ASP A 9 1.63 2.58 -9.68
N ARG A 10 0.48 3.16 -9.36
CA ARG A 10 -0.07 4.34 -10.04
C ARG A 10 -0.24 5.49 -9.06
N VAL A 11 0.78 5.75 -8.25
CA VAL A 11 0.77 6.85 -7.29
C VAL A 11 1.43 8.10 -7.85
N GLN A 12 0.74 9.23 -7.75
CA GLN A 12 1.31 10.53 -8.07
C GLN A 12 1.97 11.14 -6.82
N TYR A 13 3.30 11.24 -6.87
CA TYR A 13 4.09 11.87 -5.82
C TYR A 13 4.09 13.40 -5.96
N LEU A 14 4.16 14.11 -4.84
CA LEU A 14 4.28 15.58 -4.84
C LEU A 14 5.72 16.02 -5.07
N PRO A 15 5.93 17.18 -5.74
CA PRO A 15 7.23 17.81 -5.80
C PRO A 15 7.69 18.22 -4.40
N LYS A 16 8.99 18.11 -4.16
CA LYS A 16 9.62 18.56 -2.91
C LYS A 16 9.56 20.08 -2.83
N ASP A 17 9.21 20.62 -1.67
CA ASP A 17 9.19 22.08 -1.43
C ASP A 17 10.60 22.62 -1.12
N GLY A 18 11.58 21.72 -0.90
CA GLY A 18 13.00 22.06 -0.78
C GLY A 18 13.43 22.53 0.62
N ARG A 19 12.50 22.78 1.54
CA ARG A 19 12.77 23.01 2.97
C ARG A 19 12.66 21.71 3.76
N LYS A 20 13.78 21.01 3.94
CA LYS A 20 13.88 19.69 4.59
C LYS A 20 13.19 19.59 5.97
N ASP A 21 13.11 20.71 6.68
CA ASP A 21 12.59 20.86 8.04
C ASP A 21 11.05 21.04 8.10
N LEU A 22 10.40 21.36 6.98
CA LEU A 22 8.96 21.61 6.88
C LEU A 22 8.32 20.96 5.64
N ASP A 23 9.04 20.05 4.97
CA ASP A 23 8.57 19.40 3.75
C ASP A 23 7.55 18.30 4.09
N ILE A 24 6.31 18.75 4.31
CA ILE A 24 5.14 17.89 4.49
C ILE A 24 4.97 16.96 3.29
N ASN A 25 5.32 17.42 2.08
CA ASN A 25 5.22 16.63 0.86
C ASN A 25 6.24 15.47 0.85
N GLU A 26 7.46 15.69 1.34
CA GLU A 26 8.45 14.63 1.53
C GLU A 26 8.00 13.61 2.58
N THR A 27 7.41 14.07 3.68
CA THR A 27 6.83 13.19 4.71
C THR A 27 5.70 12.33 4.15
N LEU A 28 4.75 12.93 3.42
CA LEU A 28 3.65 12.21 2.76
C LEU A 28 4.17 11.20 1.73
N ASN A 29 5.11 11.61 0.88
CA ASN A 29 5.71 10.72 -0.11
C ASN A 29 6.42 9.54 0.54
N ASN A 30 7.06 9.73 1.69
CA ASN A 30 7.71 8.65 2.45
C ASN A 30 6.70 7.68 3.07
N ALA A 31 5.58 8.18 3.62
CA ALA A 31 4.49 7.35 4.11
C ALA A 31 3.92 6.46 2.99
N ILE A 32 3.60 7.05 1.83
CA ILE A 32 3.13 6.34 0.64
C ILE A 32 4.11 5.23 0.22
N ARG A 33 5.41 5.54 0.16
CA ARG A 33 6.45 4.56 -0.20
C ARG A 33 6.53 3.42 0.82
N GLN A 34 6.31 3.71 2.09
CA GLN A 34 6.30 2.70 3.15
C GLN A 34 5.10 1.76 2.99
N ASP A 35 3.93 2.29 2.67
CA ASP A 35 2.71 1.50 2.48
C ASP A 35 2.82 0.59 1.25
N ILE A 36 3.37 1.09 0.13
CA ILE A 36 3.69 0.26 -1.05
C ILE A 36 4.66 -0.87 -0.67
N ARG A 37 5.71 -0.57 0.10
CA ARG A 37 6.67 -1.58 0.58
C ARG A 37 6.00 -2.63 1.47
N ASN A 38 5.09 -2.23 2.34
CA ASN A 38 4.34 -3.15 3.19
C ASN A 38 3.44 -4.05 2.36
N ALA A 39 2.72 -3.50 1.37
CA ALA A 39 1.92 -4.28 0.43
C ALA A 39 2.74 -5.29 -0.37
N GLN A 40 3.94 -4.91 -0.84
CA GLN A 40 4.88 -5.84 -1.48
C GLN A 40 5.29 -6.98 -0.56
N LYS A 41 5.58 -6.70 0.72
CA LYS A 41 5.92 -7.74 1.70
C LYS A 41 4.75 -8.70 1.93
N TRP A 42 3.53 -8.18 2.06
CA TRP A 42 2.33 -9.02 2.22
C TRP A 42 2.07 -9.88 0.99
N ALA A 43 2.16 -9.30 -0.21
CA ALA A 43 2.08 -10.04 -1.48
C ALA A 43 3.12 -11.17 -1.51
N THR A 44 4.37 -10.87 -1.17
CA THR A 44 5.45 -11.85 -1.16
C THR A 44 5.19 -12.98 -0.17
N TRP A 45 4.76 -12.65 1.05
CA TRP A 45 4.49 -13.64 2.08
C TRP A 45 3.33 -14.56 1.70
N MET A 46 2.21 -14.01 1.22
CA MET A 46 1.05 -14.79 0.77
C MET A 46 1.40 -15.70 -0.41
N ASN A 47 2.17 -15.20 -1.38
CA ASN A 47 2.63 -16.01 -2.52
C ASN A 47 3.55 -17.17 -2.07
N LYS A 48 4.37 -16.98 -1.02
CA LYS A 48 5.19 -18.06 -0.45
C LYS A 48 4.37 -19.16 0.23
N GLU A 49 3.26 -18.78 0.86
CA GLU A 49 2.29 -19.72 1.45
C GLU A 49 1.41 -20.40 0.38
N GLY A 50 1.64 -20.14 -0.91
CA GLY A 50 0.93 -20.76 -2.03
C GLY A 50 -0.29 -19.97 -2.52
N HIS A 51 -0.60 -18.82 -1.91
CA HIS A 51 -1.70 -17.97 -2.32
C HIS A 51 -1.24 -16.94 -3.36
N LYS A 52 -1.57 -17.19 -4.63
CA LYS A 52 -1.29 -16.25 -5.72
C LYS A 52 -2.17 -15.01 -5.60
N ILE A 53 -1.58 -13.92 -5.13
CA ILE A 53 -2.27 -12.63 -5.00
C ILE A 53 -1.56 -11.53 -5.79
N TRP A 54 -2.37 -10.64 -6.36
CA TRP A 54 -1.95 -9.42 -7.03
C TRP A 54 -2.47 -8.22 -6.24
N ILE A 55 -1.59 -7.25 -5.98
CA ILE A 55 -1.96 -6.03 -5.26
C ILE A 55 -1.70 -4.84 -6.17
N THR A 56 -2.76 -4.15 -6.55
CA THR A 56 -2.68 -2.87 -7.27
C THR A 56 -2.77 -1.72 -6.28
N VAL A 57 -1.85 -0.77 -6.39
CA VAL A 57 -1.79 0.40 -5.51
C VAL A 57 -2.04 1.66 -6.32
N THR A 58 -3.09 2.39 -5.99
CA THR A 58 -3.49 3.62 -6.68
C THR A 58 -3.66 4.73 -5.67
N GLY A 59 -3.16 5.94 -5.95
CA GLY A 59 -3.30 7.01 -4.97
C GLY A 59 -2.68 8.31 -5.42
N ASN A 60 -2.85 9.32 -4.57
CA ASN A 60 -2.16 10.60 -4.68
C ASN A 60 -2.09 11.22 -3.28
N SER A 61 -1.32 12.29 -3.16
CA SER A 61 -1.14 13.01 -1.91
C SER A 61 -2.40 13.64 -1.30
N LYS A 62 -3.47 13.85 -2.09
CA LYS A 62 -4.73 14.43 -1.60
C LYS A 62 -5.72 13.39 -1.10
N SER A 63 -5.76 12.22 -1.75
CA SER A 63 -6.73 11.16 -1.47
C SER A 63 -6.14 9.95 -0.75
N GLY A 64 -4.85 10.01 -0.39
CA GLY A 64 -4.12 8.88 0.16
C GLY A 64 -3.96 7.74 -0.84
N VAL A 65 -3.59 6.57 -0.32
CA VAL A 65 -3.31 5.36 -1.08
C VAL A 65 -4.48 4.40 -0.96
N LYS A 66 -4.91 3.82 -2.08
CA LYS A 66 -5.94 2.78 -2.18
C LYS A 66 -5.32 1.50 -2.69
N PHE A 67 -5.76 0.39 -2.12
CA PHE A 67 -5.27 -0.93 -2.44
C PHE A 67 -6.40 -1.75 -3.04
N ARG A 68 -6.09 -2.46 -4.11
CA ARG A 68 -6.97 -3.45 -4.72
C ARG A 68 -6.23 -4.78 -4.72
N VAL A 69 -6.87 -5.79 -4.15
CA VAL A 69 -6.35 -7.16 -4.14
C VAL A 69 -7.15 -7.98 -5.15
N ASP A 70 -6.46 -8.58 -6.11
CA ASP A 70 -7.00 -9.56 -7.03
C ASP A 70 -6.37 -10.93 -6.69
N CYS A 71 -7.17 -12.00 -6.68
CA CYS A 71 -6.76 -13.37 -6.38
C CYS A 71 -7.74 -14.32 -7.08
N GLU A 72 -7.27 -15.52 -7.47
CA GLU A 72 -8.14 -16.56 -8.03
C GLU A 72 -9.11 -17.13 -6.98
N ASP A 73 -8.70 -17.16 -5.71
CA ASP A 73 -9.54 -17.58 -4.59
C ASP A 73 -10.23 -16.38 -3.93
N GLU A 74 -11.56 -16.36 -4.03
CA GLU A 74 -12.41 -15.31 -3.49
C GLU A 74 -12.35 -15.24 -1.95
N GLU A 75 -12.19 -16.38 -1.26
CA GLU A 75 -12.09 -16.40 0.20
C GLU A 75 -10.78 -15.74 0.68
N THR A 76 -9.66 -16.13 0.07
CA THR A 76 -8.36 -15.49 0.29
C THR A 76 -8.42 -14.01 -0.06
N ARG A 77 -9.04 -13.64 -1.20
CA ARG A 77 -9.19 -12.23 -1.61
C ARG A 77 -9.86 -11.39 -0.52
N GLN A 78 -10.98 -11.85 0.02
CA GLN A 78 -11.72 -11.11 1.05
C GLN A 78 -10.91 -10.99 2.35
N ARG A 79 -10.25 -12.06 2.79
CA ARG A 79 -9.43 -12.06 4.01
C ARG A 79 -8.24 -11.10 3.88
N VAL A 80 -7.52 -11.15 2.76
CA VAL A 80 -6.37 -10.26 2.51
C VAL A 80 -6.84 -8.82 2.36
N SER A 81 -7.91 -8.57 1.61
CA SER A 81 -8.46 -7.23 1.45
C SER A 81 -8.90 -6.62 2.80
N LYS A 82 -9.54 -7.42 3.67
CA LYS A 82 -9.92 -7.01 5.03
C LYS A 82 -8.70 -6.73 5.91
N PHE A 83 -7.66 -7.56 5.84
CA PHE A 83 -6.42 -7.35 6.60
C PHE A 83 -5.71 -6.07 6.18
N ILE A 84 -5.58 -5.83 4.87
CA ILE A 84 -4.94 -4.62 4.33
C ILE A 84 -5.73 -3.37 4.73
N ASN A 85 -7.05 -3.37 4.53
CA ASN A 85 -7.89 -2.23 4.90
C ASN A 85 -7.83 -1.93 6.41
N HIS A 86 -7.88 -2.96 7.27
CA HIS A 86 -7.73 -2.77 8.72
C HIS A 86 -6.37 -2.18 9.10
N LYS A 87 -5.28 -2.53 8.39
CA LYS A 87 -3.96 -1.96 8.66
C LYS A 87 -3.87 -0.49 8.24
N LEU A 88 -4.53 -0.12 7.16
CA LEU A 88 -4.59 1.28 6.69
C LEU A 88 -5.47 2.14 7.60
N GLU A 89 -6.66 1.67 7.97
CA GLU A 89 -7.54 2.40 8.90
C GLU A 89 -6.89 2.61 10.27
N ALA A 90 -6.06 1.66 10.72
CA ALA A 90 -5.30 1.81 11.95
C ALA A 90 -4.21 2.89 11.83
N GLN A 91 -3.55 3.02 10.67
CA GLN A 91 -2.57 4.08 10.43
C GLN A 91 -3.22 5.47 10.29
N ASP A 92 -4.40 5.55 9.67
CA ASP A 92 -5.13 6.82 9.55
C ASP A 92 -5.53 7.37 10.92
N LYS A 93 -5.95 6.52 11.86
CA LYS A 93 -6.27 6.96 13.23
C LYS A 93 -5.08 7.58 13.95
N ASP A 94 -3.90 6.98 13.83
CA ASP A 94 -2.69 7.52 14.46
C ASP A 94 -2.24 8.86 13.84
N PHE A 95 -2.67 9.17 12.61
CA PHE A 95 -2.32 10.42 11.92
C PHE A 95 -3.21 11.61 12.29
N PHE A 96 -4.44 11.38 12.78
CA PHE A 96 -5.39 12.44 13.17
C PHE A 96 -5.41 12.74 14.68
N ASP A 97 -4.76 11.93 15.50
CA ASP A 97 -4.63 12.14 16.96
C ASP A 97 -3.35 12.93 17.35
N ILE A 98 -2.75 13.68 16.42
CA ILE A 98 -1.58 14.57 16.64
C ILE A 98 -1.98 16.05 16.57
#